data_AF-A0A9X2M9E7-F1
#
_entry.id   AF-A0A9X2M9E7-F1
#
_cell.length_a   1.000
_cell.length_b   1.000
_cell.length_c   1.000
_cell.angle_alpha   90.00
_cell.angle_beta   90.00
_cell.angle_gamma   90.00
#
_symmetry.space_group_name_H-M   'P 1'
#
loop_
_entity.id
_entity.type
_entity.pdbx_description
1 polymer ?
#
loop_
_entity_poly.entity_id
_entity_poly.type
_entity_poly.pdbx_seq_one_letter_code
_entity_poly.pdbx_strand_id
1 'polypeptide(L)'
;MKYTIEGFNQRNAIALGLNSEDLVLLRWFVDFKNTSDMKKKYIKHANDMGYWISYSYLIQELPILFSANPQYTVENYDSLSAKEKMDLDKKYTKACKQKIKRILSGNLSKVLLRNKSVNRDDKGRVKSEIYVHINPVVFKLLISDDITAVQKCTTDTVVQKCTTDTVVQKCTIYPSTINTYSSTTGSKQKSKDFSSSEKHENINLIENNTHLKVNTPTKEKKASSWDKDRLLKAIEIFKEQQGEYFSLLEKIYNDDKNFVPKNEKTNNSVSKFKSRFHNINESFRKYTPEELEKLLKENQNDKFTNTNNEPAIDINEIRERAIDLLQEKINADKTQFFRPTVRHNLDAFENEINEICNELLNN
;
A
#
# COMPACT_ATOMS: atom_id res chain seq x y z
N MET A 1 4.68 18.99 15.95
CA MET A 1 5.58 17.88 15.56
C MET A 1 4.74 16.77 14.94
N LYS A 2 5.27 16.04 13.96
CA LYS A 2 4.53 14.94 13.30
C LYS A 2 4.45 13.75 14.27
N TYR A 3 3.26 13.41 14.73
CA TYR A 3 3.04 12.30 15.69
C TYR A 3 3.01 10.92 15.02
N THR A 4 3.00 10.89 13.68
CA THR A 4 2.92 9.66 12.89
C THR A 4 4.08 9.55 11.90
N ILE A 5 4.57 8.33 11.72
CA ILE A 5 5.59 7.95 10.74
C ILE A 5 4.97 6.87 9.85
N GLU A 6 4.99 7.06 8.54
CA GLU A 6 4.33 6.17 7.57
C GLU A 6 2.83 5.92 7.87
N GLY A 7 2.17 6.87 8.53
CA GLY A 7 0.77 6.74 8.96
C GLY A 7 0.54 5.92 10.23
N PHE A 8 1.61 5.50 10.93
CA PHE A 8 1.55 4.79 12.21
C PHE A 8 1.92 5.72 13.37
N ASN A 9 1.27 5.53 14.52
CA ASN A 9 1.55 6.27 15.73
C ASN A 9 2.99 5.98 16.22
N GLN A 10 3.81 7.03 16.30
CA GLN A 10 5.24 6.90 16.59
C GLN A 10 5.50 6.29 17.97
N ARG A 11 4.70 6.66 18.98
CA ARG A 11 4.85 6.15 20.35
C ARG A 11 4.56 4.65 20.42
N ASN A 12 3.51 4.19 19.73
CA ASN A 12 3.15 2.78 19.70
C ASN A 12 4.14 1.95 18.87
N ALA A 13 4.69 2.52 17.78
CA ALA A 13 5.76 1.89 17.02
C ALA A 13 7.01 1.66 17.89
N ILE A 14 7.42 2.68 18.67
CA ILE A 14 8.54 2.57 19.62
C ILE A 14 8.25 1.50 20.69
N ALA A 15 7.04 1.48 21.26
CA ALA A 15 6.65 0.49 22.26
C ALA A 15 6.70 -0.96 21.73
N LEU A 16 6.45 -1.15 20.43
CA LEU A 16 6.56 -2.45 19.76
C LEU A 16 8.00 -2.78 19.31
N GLY A 17 8.92 -1.81 19.38
CA GLY A 17 10.31 -1.92 18.93
C GLY A 17 10.48 -1.82 17.42
N LEU A 18 9.51 -1.25 16.71
CA LEU A 18 9.56 -1.10 15.25
C LEU A 18 10.51 0.03 14.86
N ASN A 19 11.41 -0.23 13.92
CA ASN A 19 12.30 0.77 13.35
C ASN A 19 11.67 1.41 12.09
N SER A 20 12.37 2.38 11.48
CA SER A 20 11.89 3.04 10.26
C SER A 20 11.73 2.07 9.07
N GLU A 21 12.64 1.11 8.91
CA GLU A 21 12.55 0.10 7.84
C GLU A 21 11.32 -0.81 8.00
N ASP A 22 11.00 -1.20 9.24
CA ASP A 22 9.82 -1.98 9.59
C ASP A 22 8.54 -1.23 9.22
N LEU A 23 8.49 0.07 9.52
CA LEU A 23 7.35 0.93 9.22
C LEU A 23 7.17 1.16 7.72
N VAL A 24 8.26 1.34 6.97
CA VAL A 24 8.21 1.45 5.49
C VAL A 24 7.68 0.16 4.88
N LEU A 25 8.18 -1.01 5.30
CA LEU A 25 7.69 -2.29 4.79
C LEU A 25 6.22 -2.51 5.17
N LEU A 26 5.84 -2.20 6.41
CA LEU A 26 4.47 -2.33 6.88
C LEU A 26 3.53 -1.42 6.09
N ARG A 27 3.96 -0.19 5.79
CA ARG A 27 3.16 0.76 5.03
C ARG A 27 2.91 0.28 3.61
N TRP A 28 3.98 -0.10 2.92
CA TRP A 28 3.90 -0.72 1.60
C TRP A 28 2.94 -1.92 1.61
N PHE A 29 3.02 -2.79 2.62
CA PHE A 29 2.12 -3.94 2.72
C PHE A 29 0.65 -3.52 2.88
N VAL A 30 0.36 -2.51 3.69
CA VAL A 30 -1.01 -2.03 3.92
C VAL A 30 -1.61 -1.39 2.68
N ASP A 31 -0.80 -0.68 1.90
CA ASP A 31 -1.21 -0.08 0.64
C ASP A 31 -1.43 -1.18 -0.42
N PHE A 32 -0.47 -2.11 -0.53
CA PHE A 32 -0.49 -3.16 -1.55
C PHE A 32 -1.54 -4.25 -1.29
N LYS A 33 -1.86 -4.60 -0.04
CA LYS A 33 -2.86 -5.65 0.26
C LYS A 33 -4.27 -5.34 -0.26
N ASN A 34 -4.56 -4.06 -0.53
CA ASN A 34 -5.87 -3.64 -1.04
C ASN A 34 -5.94 -3.69 -2.57
N THR A 35 -4.83 -3.97 -3.26
CA THR A 35 -4.80 -4.13 -4.72
C THR A 35 -5.30 -5.51 -5.12
N SER A 36 -5.80 -5.64 -6.35
CA SER A 36 -6.21 -6.92 -6.94
C SER A 36 -5.03 -7.85 -7.24
N ASP A 37 -3.82 -7.30 -7.27
CA ASP A 37 -2.64 -7.97 -7.84
C ASP A 37 -1.97 -8.92 -6.83
N MET A 38 -2.30 -8.76 -5.55
CA MET A 38 -1.74 -9.59 -4.50
C MET A 38 -2.45 -10.94 -4.41
N LYS A 39 -1.71 -12.04 -4.65
CA LYS A 39 -2.22 -13.39 -4.43
C LYS A 39 -2.61 -13.56 -2.97
N LYS A 40 -3.90 -13.82 -2.74
CA LYS A 40 -4.50 -13.94 -1.41
C LYS A 40 -5.04 -15.36 -1.18
N LYS A 41 -4.97 -15.84 0.06
CA LYS A 41 -5.52 -17.13 0.49
C LYS A 41 -6.15 -17.00 1.86
N TYR A 42 -7.38 -17.46 1.99
CA TYR A 42 -8.09 -17.47 3.26
C TYR A 42 -7.49 -18.50 4.25
N ILE A 43 -7.32 -18.07 5.50
CA ILE A 43 -6.83 -18.89 6.61
C ILE A 43 -8.01 -19.30 7.49
N LYS A 44 -8.43 -20.57 7.40
CA LYS A 44 -9.56 -21.08 8.21
C LYS A 44 -9.34 -20.96 9.73
N HIS A 45 -8.11 -21.16 10.22
CA HIS A 45 -7.82 -21.15 11.66
C HIS A 45 -7.63 -19.73 12.23
N ALA A 46 -7.09 -18.79 11.44
CA ALA A 46 -6.96 -17.38 11.83
C ALA A 46 -8.22 -16.57 11.47
N ASN A 47 -9.12 -17.14 10.66
CA ASN A 47 -10.30 -16.49 10.10
C ASN A 47 -9.95 -15.14 9.43
N ASP A 48 -8.84 -15.11 8.70
CA ASP A 48 -8.30 -13.91 8.08
C ASP A 48 -7.68 -14.23 6.70
N MET A 49 -7.46 -13.19 5.91
CA MET A 49 -6.78 -13.28 4.61
C MET A 49 -5.27 -13.21 4.83
N GLY A 50 -4.57 -14.24 4.40
CA GLY A 50 -3.12 -14.15 4.22
C GLY A 50 -2.78 -13.85 2.78
N TYR A 51 -1.64 -13.21 2.61
CA TYR A 51 -1.16 -12.70 1.34
C TYR A 51 0.21 -13.26 1.02
N TRP A 52 0.44 -13.51 -0.25
CA TRP A 52 1.73 -13.95 -0.76
C TRP A 52 2.54 -12.75 -1.23
N ILE A 53 3.68 -12.51 -0.57
CA ILE A 53 4.64 -11.49 -0.94
C ILE A 53 5.76 -12.14 -1.75
N SER A 54 5.95 -11.72 -3.00
CA SER A 54 7.12 -12.10 -3.81
C SER A 54 8.33 -11.30 -3.37
N TYR A 55 9.44 -11.97 -3.01
CA TYR A 55 10.70 -11.28 -2.69
C TYR A 55 11.17 -10.39 -3.84
N SER A 56 11.08 -10.87 -5.08
CA SER A 56 11.57 -10.11 -6.24
C SER A 56 10.78 -8.82 -6.45
N TYR A 57 9.46 -8.89 -6.32
CA TYR A 57 8.57 -7.73 -6.47
C TYR A 57 8.82 -6.71 -5.35
N LEU A 58 8.96 -7.16 -4.09
CA LEU A 58 9.24 -6.27 -2.98
C LEU A 58 10.60 -5.56 -3.10
N ILE A 59 11.61 -6.21 -3.69
CA ILE A 59 12.92 -5.59 -3.96
C ILE A 59 12.81 -4.48 -5.00
N GLN A 60 11.99 -4.67 -6.04
CA GLN A 60 11.77 -3.68 -7.09
C GLN A 60 10.97 -2.46 -6.58
N GLU A 61 9.95 -2.70 -5.77
CA GLU A 61 9.06 -1.65 -5.26
C GLU A 61 9.69 -0.82 -4.12
N LEU A 62 10.55 -1.42 -3.30
CA LEU A 62 11.17 -0.75 -2.15
C LEU A 62 12.70 -0.72 -2.26
N PRO A 63 13.28 -0.14 -3.32
CA PRO A 63 14.73 -0.07 -3.48
C PRO A 63 15.39 0.70 -2.33
N ILE A 64 14.69 1.65 -1.69
CA ILE A 64 15.20 2.39 -0.53
C ILE A 64 15.53 1.48 0.68
N LEU A 65 14.84 0.35 0.82
CA LEU A 65 15.15 -0.63 1.87
C LEU A 65 16.41 -1.44 1.55
N PHE A 66 16.88 -1.40 0.30
CA PHE A 66 18.00 -2.19 -0.19
C PHE A 66 19.03 -1.22 -0.74
N SER A 67 20.01 -0.84 0.08
CA SER A 67 21.16 -0.08 -0.41
C SER A 67 21.63 -0.70 -1.72
N ALA A 68 21.52 0.03 -2.84
CA ALA A 68 22.19 -0.35 -4.08
C ALA A 68 23.62 -0.71 -3.69
N ASN A 69 24.09 -1.89 -4.08
CA ASN A 69 25.37 -2.44 -3.63
C ASN A 69 26.40 -1.31 -3.53
N PRO A 70 26.86 -0.90 -2.33
CA PRO A 70 27.67 0.31 -2.16
C PRO A 70 29.05 0.23 -2.84
N GLN A 71 29.33 -0.87 -3.55
CA GLN A 71 30.59 -1.09 -4.26
C GLN A 71 30.59 -0.49 -5.67
N TYR A 72 29.44 -0.17 -6.28
CA TYR A 72 29.42 0.27 -7.67
C TYR A 72 28.45 1.44 -7.86
N THR A 73 28.99 2.62 -8.15
CA THR A 73 28.27 3.68 -8.85
C THR A 73 27.84 3.12 -10.22
N VAL A 74 26.74 3.62 -10.77
CA VAL A 74 26.12 3.12 -12.02
C VAL A 74 27.16 2.95 -13.15
N GLU A 75 28.18 3.82 -13.18
CA GLU A 75 29.32 3.82 -14.12
C GLU A 75 30.18 2.54 -14.09
N ASN A 76 30.30 1.87 -12.94
CA ASN A 76 31.09 0.64 -12.80
C ASN A 76 30.30 -0.64 -13.13
N TYR A 77 28.97 -0.60 -13.20
CA TYR A 77 28.20 -1.80 -13.51
C TYR A 77 28.23 -2.08 -15.02
N ASP A 78 28.06 -1.05 -15.85
CA ASP A 78 27.92 -1.22 -17.29
C ASP A 78 29.19 -1.74 -17.96
N SER A 79 30.36 -1.45 -17.39
CA SER A 79 31.68 -1.92 -17.83
C SER A 79 31.98 -3.39 -17.50
N LEU A 80 31.15 -4.06 -16.68
CA LEU A 80 31.36 -5.47 -16.30
C LEU A 80 30.98 -6.45 -17.42
N SER A 81 31.66 -7.59 -17.44
CA SER A 81 31.26 -8.72 -18.31
C SER A 81 29.90 -9.29 -17.88
N ALA A 82 29.21 -9.95 -18.81
CA ALA A 82 27.90 -10.56 -18.53
C ALA A 82 27.92 -11.54 -17.35
N LYS A 83 29.04 -12.27 -17.16
CA LYS A 83 29.20 -13.22 -16.06
C LYS A 83 29.32 -12.51 -14.71
N GLU A 84 30.11 -11.44 -14.65
CA GLU A 84 30.30 -10.64 -13.44
C GLU A 84 28.99 -9.94 -13.03
N LYS A 85 28.26 -9.38 -14.00
CA LYS A 85 26.90 -8.82 -13.78
C LYS A 85 25.98 -9.87 -13.16
N MET A 86 25.91 -11.06 -13.76
CA MET A 86 25.04 -12.13 -13.27
C MET A 86 25.41 -12.58 -11.83
N ASP A 87 26.69 -12.71 -11.51
CA ASP A 87 27.12 -13.12 -10.18
C ASP A 87 26.91 -12.02 -9.13
N LEU A 88 27.05 -10.76 -9.53
CA LEU A 88 26.74 -9.59 -8.70
C LEU A 88 25.25 -9.53 -8.38
N ASP A 89 24.38 -9.69 -9.37
CA ASP A 89 22.92 -9.66 -9.20
C ASP A 89 22.45 -10.80 -8.29
N LYS A 90 23.05 -11.99 -8.42
CA LYS A 90 22.79 -13.11 -7.50
C LYS A 90 23.19 -12.77 -6.07
N LYS A 91 24.37 -12.17 -5.87
CA LYS A 91 24.86 -11.76 -4.55
C LYS A 91 23.95 -10.69 -3.93
N TYR A 92 23.57 -9.68 -4.70
CA TYR A 92 22.63 -8.63 -4.31
C TYR A 92 21.28 -9.20 -3.91
N THR A 93 20.69 -10.04 -4.77
CA THR A 93 19.40 -10.69 -4.53
C THR A 93 19.43 -11.53 -3.25
N LYS A 94 20.53 -12.25 -3.00
CA LYS A 94 20.72 -13.05 -1.78
C LYS A 94 20.77 -12.16 -0.53
N ALA A 95 21.52 -11.05 -0.58
CA ALA A 95 21.61 -10.09 0.52
C ALA A 95 20.25 -9.44 0.83
N CYS A 96 19.51 -9.00 -0.20
CA CYS A 96 18.18 -8.42 -0.07
C CYS A 96 17.20 -9.41 0.56
N LYS A 97 17.15 -10.65 0.06
CA LYS A 97 16.33 -11.73 0.66
C LYS A 97 16.66 -11.96 2.12
N GLN A 98 17.94 -11.90 2.50
CA GLN A 98 18.36 -12.04 3.89
C GLN A 98 17.90 -10.85 4.75
N LYS A 99 17.99 -9.62 4.24
CA LYS A 99 17.49 -8.43 4.93
C LYS A 99 15.98 -8.50 5.14
N ILE A 100 15.20 -8.80 4.11
CA ILE A 100 13.74 -8.98 4.20
C ILE A 100 13.39 -10.06 5.22
N LYS A 101 14.12 -11.18 5.21
CA LYS A 101 13.94 -12.24 6.20
C LYS A 101 14.16 -11.72 7.62
N ARG A 102 15.22 -10.93 7.87
CA ARG A 102 15.51 -10.34 9.19
C ARG A 102 14.39 -9.40 9.64
N ILE A 103 13.94 -8.49 8.77
CA ILE A 103 12.84 -7.55 9.04
C ILE A 103 11.58 -8.33 9.44
N LEU A 104 11.12 -9.27 8.59
CA LEU A 104 9.91 -10.04 8.82
C LEU A 104 10.00 -11.02 10.00
N SER A 105 11.21 -11.43 10.41
CA SER A 105 11.41 -12.26 11.60
C SER A 105 11.68 -11.46 12.87
N GLY A 106 11.92 -10.15 12.75
CA GLY A 106 12.26 -9.26 13.85
C GLY A 106 11.03 -8.73 14.58
N ASN A 107 11.05 -7.46 15.00
CA ASN A 107 9.93 -6.83 15.71
C ASN A 107 8.67 -6.73 14.84
N LEU A 108 8.81 -6.62 13.51
CA LEU A 108 7.68 -6.60 12.60
C LEU A 108 6.84 -7.90 12.65
N SER A 109 7.42 -9.02 13.09
CA SER A 109 6.68 -10.29 13.27
C SER A 109 5.54 -10.19 14.30
N LYS A 110 5.56 -9.18 15.19
CA LYS A 110 4.47 -8.89 16.14
C LYS A 110 3.21 -8.39 15.42
N VAL A 111 3.39 -7.74 14.26
CA VAL A 111 2.33 -7.14 13.44
C VAL A 111 2.00 -8.02 12.24
N LEU A 112 3.02 -8.50 11.55
CA LEU A 112 2.93 -9.31 10.34
C LEU A 112 3.30 -10.75 10.67
N LEU A 113 2.27 -11.58 10.85
CA LEU A 113 2.42 -12.98 11.22
C LEU A 113 2.72 -13.82 9.98
N ARG A 114 3.80 -14.60 10.04
CA ARG A 114 4.30 -15.41 8.93
C ARG A 114 3.94 -16.87 9.11
N ASN A 115 3.38 -17.50 8.07
CA ASN A 115 3.33 -18.96 7.97
C ASN A 115 4.36 -19.49 6.96
N LYS A 116 4.79 -20.74 7.17
CA LYS A 116 5.70 -21.42 6.23
C LYS A 116 4.99 -21.60 4.89
N SER A 117 5.66 -21.25 3.79
CA SER A 117 5.17 -21.58 2.45
C SER A 117 5.17 -23.09 2.28
N VAL A 118 4.03 -23.64 1.84
CA VAL A 118 3.89 -25.04 1.43
C VAL A 118 3.97 -25.20 -0.09
N ASN A 119 3.99 -24.10 -0.85
CA ASN A 119 3.96 -24.13 -2.31
C ASN A 119 5.34 -24.48 -2.85
N ARG A 120 5.39 -25.52 -3.68
CA ARG A 120 6.58 -25.92 -4.43
C ARG A 120 6.44 -25.52 -5.89
N ASP A 121 7.55 -25.23 -6.55
CA ASP A 121 7.63 -25.06 -8.00
C ASP A 121 7.60 -26.42 -8.72
N ASP A 122 7.54 -26.41 -10.04
CA ASP A 122 7.50 -27.62 -10.87
C ASP A 122 8.75 -28.49 -10.73
N LYS A 123 9.81 -27.95 -10.10
CA LYS A 123 11.08 -28.61 -9.78
C LYS A 123 11.15 -29.05 -8.30
N GLY A 124 10.05 -28.96 -7.56
CA GLY A 124 9.95 -29.39 -6.16
C GLY A 124 10.56 -28.45 -5.13
N ARG A 125 11.06 -27.27 -5.52
CA ARG A 125 11.67 -26.26 -4.64
C ARG A 125 10.59 -25.36 -4.04
N VAL A 126 10.77 -24.92 -2.80
CA VAL A 126 9.82 -24.00 -2.16
C VAL A 126 9.81 -22.66 -2.91
N LYS A 127 8.62 -22.19 -3.32
CA LYS A 127 8.46 -20.93 -4.03
C LYS A 127 9.01 -19.77 -3.21
N SER A 128 9.59 -18.76 -3.88
CA SER A 128 10.13 -17.53 -3.26
C SER A 128 9.03 -16.56 -2.78
N GLU A 129 7.87 -17.08 -2.41
CA GLU A 129 6.74 -16.30 -1.93
C GLU A 129 6.63 -16.48 -0.40
N ILE A 130 6.34 -15.39 0.31
CA ILE A 130 6.19 -15.36 1.75
C ILE A 130 4.72 -15.23 2.07
N TYR A 131 4.20 -16.12 2.91
CA TYR A 131 2.84 -16.02 3.38
C TYR A 131 2.76 -15.19 4.66
N VAL A 132 2.00 -14.09 4.61
CA VAL A 132 1.88 -13.13 5.71
C VAL A 132 0.42 -12.75 5.94
N HIS A 133 0.00 -12.61 7.20
CA HIS A 133 -1.28 -12.00 7.57
C HIS A 133 -1.08 -10.98 8.72
N ILE A 134 -2.03 -10.06 8.87
CA ILE A 134 -1.95 -9.01 9.89
C ILE A 134 -2.42 -9.57 11.24
N ASN A 135 -1.75 -9.18 12.32
CA ASN A 135 -2.30 -9.28 13.67
C ASN A 135 -3.23 -8.07 13.92
N PRO A 136 -4.56 -8.24 13.89
CA PRO A 136 -5.48 -7.11 13.90
C PRO A 136 -5.43 -6.32 15.21
N VAL A 137 -5.10 -6.96 16.33
CA VAL A 137 -5.02 -6.31 17.66
C VAL A 137 -3.83 -5.36 17.69
N VAL A 138 -2.65 -5.85 17.32
CA VAL A 138 -1.42 -5.05 17.32
C VAL A 138 -1.47 -3.97 16.24
N PHE A 139 -2.05 -4.28 15.08
CA PHE A 139 -2.22 -3.30 14.01
C PHE A 139 -3.17 -2.16 14.40
N LYS A 140 -4.28 -2.47 15.09
CA LYS A 140 -5.19 -1.44 15.60
C LYS A 140 -4.49 -0.52 16.61
N LEU A 141 -3.64 -1.08 17.48
CA LEU A 141 -2.82 -0.30 18.41
C LEU A 141 -1.87 0.65 17.67
N LEU A 142 -1.28 0.23 16.55
CA LEU A 142 -0.39 1.08 15.75
C LEU A 142 -1.08 2.29 15.10
N ILE A 143 -2.40 2.24 14.93
CA ILE A 143 -3.19 3.31 14.31
C ILE A 143 -3.95 4.13 15.35
N SER A 144 -4.19 3.58 16.54
CA SER A 144 -4.91 4.28 17.61
C SER A 144 -4.04 5.32 18.31
N ASP A 145 -4.66 6.44 18.68
CA ASP A 145 -4.05 7.46 19.53
C ASP A 145 -4.19 7.13 21.04
N ASP A 146 -5.05 6.18 21.40
CA ASP A 146 -5.34 5.80 22.78
C ASP A 146 -4.47 4.63 23.26
N ILE A 147 -3.71 4.87 24.34
CA ILE A 147 -2.74 3.92 24.94
C ILE A 147 -3.42 2.93 25.91
N THR A 148 -4.73 3.07 26.15
CA THR A 148 -5.45 2.37 27.25
C THR A 148 -5.48 0.85 27.14
N ALA A 149 -5.02 0.25 26.03
CA ALA A 149 -4.97 -1.19 25.84
C ALA A 149 -3.55 -1.82 25.94
N VAL A 150 -2.52 -1.07 26.34
CA VAL A 150 -1.19 -1.67 26.65
C VAL A 150 -1.23 -2.24 28.07
N GLN A 151 -2.02 -3.28 28.27
CA GLN A 151 -1.96 -4.09 29.48
C GLN A 151 -0.68 -4.94 29.41
N LYS A 152 0.38 -4.39 30.02
CA LYS A 152 1.64 -5.02 30.49
C LYS A 152 2.01 -6.35 29.83
N CYS A 153 2.87 -6.28 28.82
CA CYS A 153 3.72 -7.41 28.45
C CYS A 153 5.15 -6.90 28.24
N THR A 154 5.88 -6.71 29.33
CA THR A 154 7.36 -6.80 29.31
C THR A 154 7.82 -7.37 30.65
N THR A 155 8.37 -8.57 30.60
CA THR A 155 9.26 -9.16 31.60
C THR A 155 10.58 -8.39 31.59
N ASP A 156 11.04 -7.93 32.75
CA ASP A 156 12.46 -7.63 32.96
C ASP A 156 12.92 -8.19 34.31
N THR A 157 13.82 -9.16 34.21
CA THR A 157 14.67 -9.66 35.28
C THR A 157 16.01 -8.94 35.16
N VAL A 158 16.23 -7.84 35.88
CA VAL A 158 17.58 -7.39 36.26
C VAL A 158 17.52 -6.73 37.63
N VAL A 159 18.30 -7.27 38.54
CA VAL A 159 18.51 -6.82 39.91
C VAL A 159 19.36 -5.55 39.91
N GLN A 160 18.91 -4.48 40.59
CA GLN A 160 19.81 -3.50 41.19
C GLN A 160 19.22 -3.02 42.52
N LYS A 161 19.85 -3.42 43.62
CA LYS A 161 19.59 -2.97 44.99
C LYS A 161 20.17 -1.58 45.19
N CYS A 162 19.40 -0.71 45.86
CA CYS A 162 19.82 0.11 47.02
C CYS A 162 18.57 0.67 47.74
N THR A 163 18.25 0.06 48.89
CA THR A 163 17.95 0.61 50.25
C THR A 163 17.48 2.06 50.36
N THR A 164 16.50 2.53 51.16
CA THR A 164 15.39 2.09 52.07
C THR A 164 14.52 3.37 52.20
N ASP A 165 13.20 3.35 52.38
CA ASP A 165 12.59 3.16 53.70
C ASP A 165 11.04 3.14 53.62
N THR A 166 10.48 2.47 54.62
CA THR A 166 9.13 2.62 55.19
C THR A 166 7.95 1.77 54.62
N VAL A 167 7.84 0.58 55.22
CA VAL A 167 6.64 -0.05 55.83
C VAL A 167 5.51 -0.63 54.94
N VAL A 168 5.66 -1.94 54.70
CA VAL A 168 4.75 -3.07 54.99
C VAL A 168 3.25 -2.97 54.61
N GLN A 169 2.84 -3.78 53.62
CA GLN A 169 1.68 -4.68 53.75
C GLN A 169 1.99 -6.05 53.11
N LYS A 170 1.90 -7.11 53.91
CA LYS A 170 2.19 -8.50 53.56
C LYS A 170 1.10 -9.11 52.68
N CYS A 171 1.50 -9.82 51.64
CA CYS A 171 0.78 -11.00 51.14
C CYS A 171 1.76 -12.16 51.05
N THR A 172 1.33 -13.29 51.60
CA THR A 172 2.08 -14.52 51.85
C THR A 172 2.34 -15.27 50.55
N ILE A 173 3.58 -15.75 50.36
CA ILE A 173 3.95 -16.70 49.31
C ILE A 173 4.19 -18.07 49.98
N TYR A 174 3.69 -19.14 49.36
CA TYR A 174 4.26 -20.49 49.54
C TYR A 174 4.79 -21.01 48.19
N PRO A 175 5.89 -21.79 48.18
CA PRO A 175 6.74 -21.99 47.02
C PRO A 175 6.39 -23.23 46.20
N SER A 176 6.82 -23.19 44.95
CA SER A 176 6.72 -24.21 43.91
C SER A 176 7.64 -25.42 44.12
N THR A 177 7.18 -26.61 43.72
CA THR A 177 8.02 -27.79 43.40
C THR A 177 7.60 -28.42 42.07
N ILE A 178 8.44 -28.19 41.05
CA ILE A 178 9.24 -29.17 40.29
C ILE A 178 8.57 -30.47 39.77
N ASN A 179 8.47 -30.53 38.43
CA ASN A 179 8.85 -31.60 37.48
C ASN A 179 8.12 -32.97 37.30
N THR A 180 7.96 -33.29 36.00
CA THR A 180 8.19 -34.59 35.32
C THR A 180 7.04 -35.61 35.17
N TYR A 181 7.11 -36.31 34.03
CA TYR A 181 6.13 -37.06 33.24
C TYR A 181 5.35 -38.25 33.86
N SER A 182 4.17 -38.46 33.27
CA SER A 182 3.47 -39.71 32.88
C SER A 182 3.44 -40.93 33.81
N SER A 183 2.23 -41.32 34.27
CA SER A 183 1.46 -42.49 33.76
C SER A 183 0.28 -42.82 34.70
N THR A 184 -0.87 -43.11 34.08
CA THR A 184 -2.04 -43.91 34.51
C THR A 184 -2.14 -44.42 35.95
N THR A 185 -3.29 -44.17 36.60
CA THR A 185 -4.28 -45.19 36.98
C THR A 185 -5.57 -44.51 37.46
N GLY A 186 -6.72 -45.07 37.07
CA GLY A 186 -8.01 -44.41 37.11
C GLY A 186 -8.69 -44.38 38.49
N SER A 187 -9.57 -43.39 38.64
CA SER A 187 -10.76 -43.52 39.50
C SER A 187 -11.84 -42.55 39.03
N LYS A 188 -12.91 -43.15 38.51
CA LYS A 188 -14.30 -42.65 38.44
C LYS A 188 -14.53 -41.29 37.78
N GLN A 189 -14.74 -41.34 36.47
CA GLN A 189 -15.62 -40.41 35.77
C GLN A 189 -16.99 -40.40 36.47
N LYS A 190 -17.37 -39.25 37.04
CA LYS A 190 -18.75 -38.78 36.92
C LYS A 190 -18.78 -37.86 35.72
N SER A 191 -19.33 -38.36 34.62
CA SER A 191 -19.84 -37.52 33.54
C SER A 191 -20.80 -36.51 34.17
N LYS A 192 -20.40 -35.25 34.12
CA LYS A 192 -21.35 -34.14 34.26
C LYS A 192 -21.47 -33.58 32.87
N ASP A 193 -22.51 -34.03 32.19
CA ASP A 193 -22.92 -33.58 30.87
C ASP A 193 -22.89 -32.05 30.84
N PHE A 194 -21.92 -31.49 30.12
CA PHE A 194 -21.97 -30.08 29.78
C PHE A 194 -22.92 -29.95 28.61
N SER A 195 -24.18 -29.73 28.99
CA SER A 195 -25.27 -29.14 28.24
C SER A 195 -24.82 -28.47 26.94
N SER A 196 -25.33 -28.99 25.83
CA SER A 196 -25.41 -28.32 24.54
C SER A 196 -26.00 -26.92 24.75
N SER A 197 -25.16 -25.89 24.79
CA SER A 197 -25.67 -24.52 24.74
C SER A 197 -26.27 -24.33 23.34
N GLU A 198 -27.60 -24.23 23.27
CA GLU A 198 -28.29 -23.86 22.04
C GLU A 198 -27.65 -22.58 21.49
N LYS A 199 -26.99 -22.71 20.35
CA LYS A 199 -26.47 -21.56 19.62
C LYS A 199 -27.66 -20.66 19.26
N HIS A 200 -27.51 -19.35 19.49
CA HIS A 200 -28.53 -18.35 19.16
C HIS A 200 -29.01 -18.50 17.71
N GLU A 201 -30.30 -18.30 17.45
CA GLU A 201 -30.93 -18.59 16.14
C GLU A 201 -30.19 -17.89 14.97
N ASN A 202 -29.81 -16.63 15.15
CA ASN A 202 -29.02 -15.86 14.18
C ASN A 202 -27.66 -16.48 13.84
N ILE A 203 -27.01 -17.12 14.80
CA ILE A 203 -25.72 -17.79 14.60
C ILE A 203 -25.92 -18.99 13.68
N ASN A 204 -26.95 -19.79 13.93
CA ASN A 204 -27.31 -20.93 13.09
C ASN A 204 -27.71 -20.47 11.68
N LEU A 205 -28.43 -19.34 11.55
CA LEU A 205 -28.77 -18.77 10.25
C LEU A 205 -27.53 -18.42 9.43
N ILE A 206 -26.52 -17.80 10.04
CA ILE A 206 -25.27 -17.45 9.36
C ILE A 206 -24.49 -18.73 8.97
N GLU A 207 -24.32 -19.67 9.90
CA GLU A 207 -23.52 -20.89 9.67
C GLU A 207 -24.18 -21.86 8.67
N ASN A 208 -25.52 -21.88 8.58
CA ASN A 208 -26.24 -22.73 7.64
C ASN A 208 -26.35 -22.12 6.24
N ASN A 209 -26.39 -20.79 6.13
CA ASN A 209 -26.56 -20.11 4.85
C ASN A 209 -25.24 -19.62 4.25
N THR A 210 -24.15 -19.57 5.00
CA THR A 210 -22.85 -19.10 4.53
C THR A 210 -21.77 -20.09 4.94
N HIS A 211 -20.58 -20.04 4.33
CA HIS A 211 -19.43 -20.84 4.78
C HIS A 211 -18.75 -20.28 6.04
N LEU A 212 -19.29 -19.21 6.63
CA LEU A 212 -18.73 -18.56 7.80
C LEU A 212 -18.96 -19.39 9.06
N LYS A 213 -17.98 -19.37 9.97
CA LYS A 213 -18.10 -19.96 11.31
C LYS A 213 -18.04 -18.86 12.36
N VAL A 214 -19.05 -18.81 13.21
CA VAL A 214 -19.18 -17.83 14.29
C VAL A 214 -18.80 -18.55 15.58
N ASN A 215 -17.49 -18.65 15.81
CA ASN A 215 -16.88 -19.43 16.89
C ASN A 215 -16.13 -18.56 17.92
N THR A 216 -16.24 -17.25 17.79
CA THR A 216 -15.50 -16.28 18.61
C THR A 216 -16.52 -15.54 19.47
N PRO A 217 -16.32 -15.40 20.80
CA PRO A 217 -17.32 -14.78 21.69
C PRO A 217 -17.75 -13.38 21.25
N THR A 218 -16.83 -12.62 20.64
CA THR A 218 -17.10 -11.29 20.08
C THR A 218 -18.03 -11.33 18.88
N LYS A 219 -17.89 -12.32 17.98
CA LYS A 219 -18.76 -12.49 16.82
C LYS A 219 -20.12 -13.05 17.23
N GLU A 220 -20.13 -13.98 18.19
CA GLU A 220 -21.37 -14.55 18.75
C GLU A 220 -22.22 -13.45 19.38
N LYS A 221 -21.61 -12.57 20.19
CA LYS A 221 -22.31 -11.42 20.79
C LYS A 221 -22.88 -10.48 19.72
N LYS A 222 -22.12 -10.20 18.65
CA LYS A 222 -22.59 -9.34 17.54
C LYS A 222 -23.73 -9.98 16.76
N ALA A 223 -23.55 -11.23 16.32
CA ALA A 223 -24.56 -11.97 15.57
C ALA A 223 -25.86 -12.15 16.37
N SER A 224 -25.75 -12.34 17.69
CA SER A 224 -26.90 -12.42 18.58
C SER A 224 -27.63 -11.08 18.73
N SER A 225 -26.92 -9.94 18.62
CA SER A 225 -27.53 -8.60 18.68
C SER A 225 -28.16 -8.11 17.38
N TRP A 226 -28.04 -8.87 16.28
CA TRP A 226 -28.56 -8.46 14.98
C TRP A 226 -30.06 -8.76 14.83
N ASP A 227 -30.76 -7.88 14.13
CA ASP A 227 -32.14 -8.07 13.73
C ASP A 227 -32.23 -9.17 12.65
N LYS A 228 -33.20 -10.08 12.82
CA LYS A 228 -33.32 -11.30 12.01
C LYS A 228 -33.65 -11.01 10.55
N ASP A 229 -34.57 -10.08 10.29
CA ASP A 229 -35.01 -9.75 8.94
C ASP A 229 -33.92 -8.99 8.17
N ARG A 230 -33.25 -8.07 8.86
CA ARG A 230 -32.08 -7.37 8.32
C ARG A 230 -30.91 -8.32 8.05
N LEU A 231 -30.70 -9.31 8.91
CA LEU A 231 -29.66 -10.33 8.75
C LEU A 231 -29.92 -11.24 7.55
N LEU A 232 -31.16 -11.68 7.31
CA LEU A 232 -31.49 -12.50 6.15
C LEU A 232 -31.17 -11.78 4.83
N LYS A 233 -31.56 -10.50 4.72
CA LYS A 233 -31.20 -9.66 3.55
C LYS A 233 -29.69 -9.43 3.44
N ALA A 234 -29.00 -9.23 4.55
CA ALA A 234 -27.55 -9.09 4.56
C ALA A 234 -26.85 -10.36 4.07
N ILE A 235 -27.36 -11.54 4.45
CA ILE A 235 -26.85 -12.84 3.99
C ILE A 235 -27.10 -13.04 2.49
N GLU A 236 -28.25 -12.59 1.97
CA GLU A 236 -28.55 -12.64 0.54
C GLU A 236 -27.58 -11.79 -0.28
N ILE A 237 -27.40 -10.51 0.10
CA ILE A 237 -26.42 -9.61 -0.52
C ILE A 237 -25.00 -10.16 -0.38
N PHE A 238 -24.68 -10.77 0.77
CA PHE A 238 -23.39 -11.41 1.00
C PHE A 238 -23.16 -12.59 0.04
N LYS A 239 -24.17 -13.38 -0.30
CA LYS A 239 -24.07 -14.45 -1.31
C LYS A 239 -23.90 -13.87 -2.71
N GLU A 240 -24.68 -12.84 -3.08
CA GLU A 240 -24.58 -12.17 -4.38
C GLU A 240 -23.18 -11.59 -4.62
N GLN A 241 -22.58 -11.00 -3.59
CA GLN A 241 -21.23 -10.42 -3.66
C GLN A 241 -20.10 -11.46 -3.54
N GLN A 242 -20.42 -12.76 -3.56
CA GLN A 242 -19.47 -13.85 -3.28
C GLN A 242 -18.64 -13.58 -2.02
N GLY A 243 -19.30 -13.06 -0.98
CA GLY A 243 -18.65 -12.59 0.22
C GLY A 243 -17.92 -13.72 0.94
N GLU A 244 -16.68 -13.50 1.36
CA GLU A 244 -15.83 -14.57 1.91
C GLU A 244 -15.63 -14.52 3.43
N TYR A 245 -15.94 -13.39 4.10
CA TYR A 245 -15.55 -13.14 5.49
C TYR A 245 -16.62 -12.41 6.33
N PHE A 246 -16.66 -12.70 7.64
CA PHE A 246 -17.66 -12.17 8.57
C PHE A 246 -17.68 -10.64 8.66
N SER A 247 -16.54 -9.97 8.53
CA SER A 247 -16.45 -8.52 8.53
C SER A 247 -17.11 -7.87 7.31
N LEU A 248 -17.21 -8.57 6.18
CA LEU A 248 -17.99 -8.11 5.03
C LEU A 248 -19.48 -8.25 5.32
N LEU A 249 -19.91 -9.37 5.90
CA LEU A 249 -21.29 -9.54 6.35
C LEU A 249 -21.68 -8.46 7.37
N GLU A 250 -20.78 -8.13 8.31
CA GLU A 250 -20.96 -7.04 9.27
C GLU A 250 -21.05 -5.67 8.59
N LYS A 251 -20.21 -5.40 7.58
CA LYS A 251 -20.29 -4.15 6.79
C LYS A 251 -21.60 -4.04 6.03
N ILE A 252 -22.02 -5.12 5.36
CA ILE A 252 -23.27 -5.18 4.62
C ILE A 252 -24.44 -4.93 5.58
N TYR A 253 -24.43 -5.60 6.73
CA TYR A 253 -25.45 -5.46 7.77
C TYR A 253 -25.53 -4.02 8.30
N ASN A 254 -24.40 -3.37 8.56
CA ASN A 254 -24.35 -2.01 9.12
C ASN A 254 -24.60 -0.90 8.09
N ASP A 255 -24.57 -1.19 6.79
CA ASP A 255 -24.80 -0.19 5.76
C ASP A 255 -26.30 -0.05 5.47
N ASP A 256 -26.91 0.99 6.01
CA ASP A 256 -28.34 1.28 5.85
C ASP A 256 -28.76 1.42 4.36
N LYS A 257 -27.83 1.78 3.46
CA LYS A 257 -28.13 1.92 2.02
C LYS A 257 -28.58 0.61 1.38
N ASN A 258 -28.14 -0.52 1.92
CA ASN A 258 -28.49 -1.86 1.43
C ASN A 258 -29.93 -2.27 1.80
N PHE A 259 -30.57 -1.55 2.74
CA PHE A 259 -31.88 -1.92 3.27
C PHE A 259 -32.98 -0.89 2.98
N VAL A 260 -32.65 0.18 2.25
CA VAL A 260 -33.65 1.15 1.78
C VAL A 260 -34.49 0.47 0.69
N PRO A 261 -35.84 0.50 0.77
CA PRO A 261 -36.69 0.06 -0.33
C PRO A 261 -36.29 0.83 -1.59
N LYS A 262 -35.98 0.12 -2.67
CA LYS A 262 -35.80 0.75 -3.98
C LYS A 262 -37.12 1.40 -4.39
N ASN A 263 -37.32 2.65 -4.01
CA ASN A 263 -38.27 3.50 -4.70
C ASN A 263 -37.73 3.65 -6.12
N GLU A 264 -38.52 3.18 -7.07
CA GLU A 264 -38.23 3.35 -8.48
C GLU A 264 -37.95 4.82 -8.79
N LYS A 265 -36.88 5.03 -9.56
CA LYS A 265 -36.39 6.27 -10.17
C LYS A 265 -37.32 7.48 -10.08
N THR A 266 -36.87 8.52 -9.37
CA THR A 266 -37.04 9.90 -9.82
C THR A 266 -35.66 10.53 -9.98
N ASN A 267 -35.28 10.73 -11.24
CA ASN A 267 -34.14 11.54 -11.63
C ASN A 267 -34.32 12.98 -11.12
N ASN A 268 -33.20 13.62 -10.79
CA ASN A 268 -33.04 15.05 -10.44
C ASN A 268 -33.23 15.47 -8.97
N SER A 269 -32.52 14.82 -8.04
CA SER A 269 -32.03 15.56 -6.87
C SER A 269 -30.56 15.26 -6.62
N VAL A 270 -29.71 16.25 -6.89
CA VAL A 270 -28.28 16.24 -6.57
C VAL A 270 -28.10 15.89 -5.09
N SER A 271 -27.32 14.84 -4.83
CA SER A 271 -26.93 14.40 -3.49
C SER A 271 -26.47 15.58 -2.62
N LYS A 272 -27.15 15.80 -1.49
CA LYS A 272 -26.72 16.76 -0.48
C LYS A 272 -25.51 16.18 0.27
N PHE A 273 -24.30 16.47 -0.21
CA PHE A 273 -23.09 16.31 0.60
C PHE A 273 -23.14 17.31 1.76
N LYS A 274 -23.23 16.81 3.01
CA LYS A 274 -23.03 17.63 4.22
C LYS A 274 -21.53 17.92 4.34
N SER A 275 -21.11 19.14 4.07
CA SER A 275 -19.76 19.60 4.42
C SER A 275 -19.70 19.88 5.93
N ARG A 276 -18.52 19.69 6.55
CA ARG A 276 -18.29 19.99 7.98
C ARG A 276 -18.05 21.48 8.26
N PHE A 277 -18.14 22.34 7.25
CA PHE A 277 -17.79 23.74 7.35
C PHE A 277 -19.06 24.59 7.33
N HIS A 278 -19.30 25.35 8.39
CA HIS A 278 -20.53 26.14 8.58
C HIS A 278 -20.62 27.41 7.73
N ASN A 279 -19.68 27.65 6.79
CA ASN A 279 -19.61 28.92 6.05
C ASN A 279 -19.15 28.76 4.59
N ILE A 280 -19.48 27.65 3.94
CA ILE A 280 -19.24 27.50 2.50
C ILE A 280 -20.41 28.13 1.74
N ASN A 281 -20.14 29.21 1.03
CA ASN A 281 -21.09 29.78 0.07
C ASN A 281 -21.16 28.85 -1.15
N GLU A 282 -22.16 27.99 -1.22
CA GLU A 282 -22.40 27.05 -2.33
C GLU A 282 -23.01 27.76 -3.56
N SER A 283 -22.42 28.89 -3.97
CA SER A 283 -22.92 29.71 -5.10
C SER A 283 -22.99 28.94 -6.43
N PHE A 284 -22.18 27.88 -6.58
CA PHE A 284 -22.18 27.00 -7.73
C PHE A 284 -23.45 26.14 -7.89
N ARG A 285 -24.26 25.97 -6.83
CA ARG A 285 -25.55 25.23 -6.93
C ARG A 285 -26.65 26.01 -7.65
N LYS A 286 -26.45 27.31 -7.89
CA LYS A 286 -27.42 28.16 -8.60
C LYS A 286 -27.42 27.92 -10.11
N TYR A 287 -26.39 27.26 -10.64
CA TYR A 287 -26.19 27.04 -12.06
C TYR A 287 -26.37 25.56 -12.38
N THR A 288 -26.96 25.27 -13.54
CA THR A 288 -26.98 23.92 -14.09
C THR A 288 -25.56 23.48 -14.47
N PRO A 289 -25.28 22.16 -14.63
CA PRO A 289 -23.95 21.68 -15.00
C PRO A 289 -23.40 22.34 -16.28
N GLU A 290 -24.26 22.55 -17.27
CA GLU A 290 -23.93 23.16 -18.56
C GLU A 290 -23.61 24.65 -18.43
N GLU A 291 -24.40 25.39 -17.64
CA GLU A 291 -24.13 26.81 -17.35
C GLU A 291 -22.85 26.99 -16.54
N LEU A 292 -22.58 26.10 -15.58
CA LEU A 292 -21.36 26.15 -14.78
C LEU A 292 -20.12 25.88 -15.64
N GLU A 293 -20.20 24.92 -16.57
CA GLU A 293 -19.11 24.66 -17.52
C GLU A 293 -18.85 25.86 -18.43
N LYS A 294 -19.91 26.52 -18.91
CA LYS A 294 -19.80 27.75 -19.72
C LYS A 294 -19.17 28.89 -18.92
N LEU A 295 -19.63 29.12 -17.69
CA LEU A 295 -19.07 30.12 -16.77
C LEU A 295 -17.60 29.84 -16.43
N LEU A 296 -17.22 28.57 -16.26
CA LEU A 296 -15.84 28.18 -16.00
C LEU A 296 -14.95 28.44 -17.22
N LYS A 297 -15.41 28.13 -18.44
CA LYS A 297 -14.69 28.43 -19.68
C LYS A 297 -14.52 29.93 -19.88
N GLU A 298 -15.60 30.71 -19.74
CA GLU A 298 -15.55 32.17 -19.89
C GLU A 298 -14.61 32.84 -18.86
N ASN A 299 -14.63 32.42 -17.60
CA ASN A 299 -13.72 32.96 -16.56
C ASN A 299 -12.26 32.51 -16.71
N GLN A 300 -11.98 31.48 -17.50
CA GLN A 300 -10.62 31.00 -17.75
C GLN A 300 -10.02 31.55 -19.05
N ASN A 301 -10.84 32.04 -19.99
CA ASN A 301 -10.39 32.57 -21.28
C ASN A 301 -9.37 33.72 -21.13
N ASP A 302 -9.53 34.59 -20.13
CA ASP A 302 -8.60 35.71 -19.91
C ASP A 302 -7.42 35.34 -18.98
N LYS A 303 -7.52 34.24 -18.23
CA LYS A 303 -6.46 33.77 -17.31
C LYS A 303 -5.36 32.99 -18.00
N PHE A 304 -5.70 32.38 -19.13
CA PHE A 304 -4.77 31.68 -20.01
C PHE A 304 -4.81 32.32 -21.39
N THR A 305 -4.54 33.64 -21.46
CA THR A 305 -3.97 34.19 -22.69
C THR A 305 -2.75 33.33 -23.00
N ASN A 306 -2.84 32.55 -24.08
CA ASN A 306 -1.82 31.62 -24.54
C ASN A 306 -0.41 32.14 -24.24
N THR A 307 0.20 31.63 -23.17
CA THR A 307 1.65 31.59 -23.03
C THR A 307 2.16 30.46 -23.91
N ASN A 308 1.88 30.54 -25.20
CA ASN A 308 2.68 29.92 -26.25
C ASN A 308 3.48 31.06 -26.89
N ASN A 309 4.31 31.69 -26.08
CA ASN A 309 5.47 32.43 -26.54
C ASN A 309 6.71 31.63 -26.07
N GLU A 310 6.81 30.37 -26.48
CA GLU A 310 8.08 30.01 -27.10
C GLU A 310 8.07 30.75 -28.44
N PRO A 311 9.15 31.45 -28.82
CA PRO A 311 9.18 32.09 -30.13
C PRO A 311 8.90 30.97 -31.14
N ALA A 312 7.80 31.08 -31.89
CA ALA A 312 7.60 30.24 -33.05
C ALA A 312 8.87 30.44 -33.88
N ILE A 313 9.71 29.42 -33.94
CA ILE A 313 10.92 29.45 -34.75
C ILE A 313 10.43 29.64 -36.18
N ASP A 314 10.57 30.84 -36.71
CA ASP A 314 10.22 31.11 -38.10
C ASP A 314 11.24 30.40 -38.98
N ILE A 315 10.84 29.24 -39.49
CA ILE A 315 11.67 28.40 -40.35
C ILE A 315 12.14 29.19 -41.59
N ASN A 316 11.35 30.18 -42.04
CA ASN A 316 11.75 31.04 -43.15
C ASN A 316 12.85 32.02 -42.74
N GLU A 317 12.81 32.55 -41.52
CA GLU A 317 13.85 33.43 -40.99
C GLU A 317 15.17 32.69 -40.80
N ILE A 318 15.11 31.43 -40.32
CA ILE A 318 16.30 30.57 -40.21
C ILE A 318 16.88 30.27 -41.60
N ARG A 319 16.03 29.98 -42.58
CA ARG A 319 16.46 29.69 -43.95
C ARG A 319 17.11 30.91 -44.60
N GLU A 320 16.57 32.11 -44.43
CA GLU A 320 17.20 33.35 -44.92
C GLU A 320 18.56 33.59 -44.24
N ARG A 321 18.65 33.37 -42.92
CA ARG A 321 19.92 33.50 -42.19
C ARG A 321 20.98 32.48 -42.65
N ALA A 322 20.57 31.26 -42.96
CA ALA A 322 21.46 30.23 -43.50
C ALA A 322 22.01 30.61 -44.88
N ILE A 323 21.19 31.19 -45.75
CA ILE A 323 21.59 31.69 -47.07
C ILE A 323 22.64 32.80 -46.95
N ASP A 324 22.45 33.75 -46.03
CA ASP A 324 23.40 34.86 -45.84
C ASP A 324 24.74 34.37 -45.26
N LEU A 325 24.72 33.44 -44.30
CA LEU A 325 25.93 32.82 -43.75
C LEU A 325 26.71 32.03 -44.81
N LEU A 326 26.02 31.31 -45.69
CA LEU A 326 26.65 30.59 -46.79
C LEU A 326 27.30 31.55 -47.79
N GLN A 327 26.61 32.66 -48.10
CA GLN A 327 27.16 33.70 -48.97
C GLN A 327 28.41 34.35 -48.36
N GLU A 328 28.43 34.56 -47.04
CA GLU A 328 29.61 35.06 -46.32
C GLU A 328 30.78 34.07 -46.38
N LYS A 329 30.53 32.77 -46.15
CA LYS A 329 31.55 31.71 -46.27
C LYS A 329 32.19 31.68 -47.67
N ILE A 330 31.37 31.76 -48.73
CA ILE A 330 31.85 31.80 -50.13
C ILE A 330 32.66 33.08 -50.40
N ASN A 331 32.25 34.22 -49.83
CA ASN A 331 32.97 35.49 -49.98
C ASN A 331 34.27 35.55 -49.16
N ALA A 332 34.35 34.82 -48.05
CA ALA A 332 35.55 34.72 -47.23
C ALA A 332 36.61 33.79 -47.84
N ASP A 333 36.18 32.84 -48.68
CA ASP A 333 37.09 31.96 -49.39
C ASP A 333 37.90 32.73 -50.45
N LYS A 334 39.22 32.82 -50.20
CA LYS A 334 40.18 33.47 -51.09
C LYS A 334 40.69 32.55 -52.21
N THR A 335 40.31 31.27 -52.16
CA THR A 335 40.74 30.25 -53.13
C THR A 335 39.79 30.17 -54.33
N GLN A 336 38.54 30.64 -54.19
CA GLN A 336 37.58 30.71 -55.28
C GLN A 336 37.75 31.99 -56.12
N PHE A 337 38.11 31.80 -57.40
CA PHE A 337 38.25 32.88 -58.38
C PHE A 337 36.91 33.48 -58.81
N PHE A 338 35.83 32.69 -58.72
CA PHE A 338 34.46 33.10 -59.04
C PHE A 338 33.56 32.81 -57.84
N ARG A 339 32.81 33.83 -57.41
CA ARG A 339 31.97 33.77 -56.21
C ARG A 339 30.50 33.77 -56.65
N PRO A 340 29.87 32.58 -56.75
CA PRO A 340 28.47 32.50 -57.11
C PRO A 340 27.59 33.18 -56.06
N THR A 341 26.51 33.80 -56.51
CA THR A 341 25.48 34.34 -55.62
C THR A 341 24.53 33.22 -55.22
N VAL A 342 24.51 32.89 -53.93
CA VAL A 342 23.69 31.81 -53.35
C VAL A 342 22.21 32.05 -53.63
N ARG A 343 21.72 33.28 -53.43
CA ARG A 343 20.33 33.67 -53.71
C ARG A 343 19.90 33.47 -55.17
N HIS A 344 20.83 33.45 -56.12
CA HIS A 344 20.53 33.24 -57.54
C HIS A 344 20.64 31.76 -57.96
N ASN A 345 21.15 30.88 -57.10
CA ASN A 345 21.39 29.47 -57.39
C ASN A 345 20.97 28.57 -56.22
N LEU A 346 19.80 28.83 -55.63
CA LEU A 346 19.33 28.13 -54.42
C LEU A 346 19.33 26.60 -54.58
N ASP A 347 18.87 26.09 -55.72
CA ASP A 347 18.82 24.64 -55.98
C ASP A 347 20.20 23.97 -55.95
N ALA A 348 21.26 24.68 -56.34
CA ALA A 348 22.62 24.15 -56.32
C ALA A 348 23.21 24.09 -54.90
N PHE A 349 22.71 24.94 -54.00
CA PHE A 349 23.20 25.08 -52.62
C PHE A 349 22.23 24.54 -51.57
N GLU A 350 21.11 23.92 -51.98
CA GLU A 350 20.04 23.50 -51.07
C GLU A 350 20.53 22.54 -49.97
N ASN A 351 21.45 21.63 -50.29
CA ASN A 351 22.02 20.72 -49.29
C ASN A 351 22.85 21.45 -48.23
N GLU A 352 23.66 22.42 -48.65
CA GLU A 352 24.52 23.23 -47.76
C GLU A 352 23.68 24.20 -46.91
N ILE A 353 22.62 24.76 -47.50
CA ILE A 353 21.63 25.60 -46.79
C ILE A 353 20.92 24.77 -45.71
N ASN A 354 20.50 23.54 -46.02
CA ASN A 354 19.82 22.67 -45.07
C ASN A 354 20.75 22.20 -43.94
N GLU A 355 22.03 21.96 -44.22
CA GLU A 355 23.04 21.63 -43.20
C GLU A 355 23.21 22.79 -42.20
N ILE A 356 23.36 24.02 -42.70
CA ILE A 356 23.45 25.22 -41.85
C ILE A 356 22.14 25.47 -41.08
N CYS A 357 20.97 25.23 -41.69
CA CYS A 357 19.69 25.34 -40.98
C CYS A 357 19.62 24.37 -39.80
N ASN A 358 20.09 23.13 -39.97
CA ASN A 358 20.12 22.13 -38.90
C ASN A 358 21.14 22.52 -37.80
N GLU A 359 22.27 23.12 -38.14
CA GLU A 359 23.21 23.66 -37.15
C GLU A 359 22.60 24.82 -36.34
N LEU A 360 21.82 25.70 -36.98
CA LEU A 360 21.15 26.82 -36.32
C LEU A 360 19.96 26.41 -35.45
N LEU A 361 19.34 25.26 -35.72
CA LEU A 361 18.25 24.70 -34.92
C LEU A 361 18.72 23.90 -33.71
N ASN A 362 19.95 23.36 -33.76
CA ASN A 362 20.52 22.52 -32.70
C ASN A 362 21.42 23.29 -31.71
N ASN A 363 21.72 24.56 -31.99
CA ASN A 363 22.44 25.49 -31.10
C ASN A 363 21.46 26.52 -30.54
#